data_AF-A0A081BPQ3-F1
#
_entry.id   AF-A0A081BPQ3-F1
#
_cell.length_a   1.000
_cell.length_b   1.000
_cell.length_c   1.000
_cell.angle_alpha   90.00
_cell.angle_beta   90.00
_cell.angle_gamma   90.00
#
_symmetry.space_group_name_H-M   'P 1'
#
loop_
_entity.id
_entity.type
_entity.pdbx_description
1 polymer ?
#
loop_
_entity_poly.entity_id
_entity_poly.type
_entity_poly.pdbx_seq_one_letter_code
_entity_poly.pdbx_strand_id
1 'polypeptide(L)'
;METSMKLEQIREKLRIIKPKPPEGDVPATKAYQTSRVTALEDGLNLNRSDGGIIKYPDISLLMAFRLDSDPDTWYIELFVYGHPLPFRLPQKAINYRQFLPEVGQRSKDNFTAFLFYLIEQVDSVYVDDHMLEFLKSGKIVSFPDFKYLEDYSRQLWFQLMSWMKFQCDKCGEVYWVDDAKISPQGAKTKCTKCQNIIMVKQREKPEPIIATKEKRKTVRCPHCNYENQDGAQFCVMCQEALVEIKPKSKLTIGRKTEPEQPTVSQGQTSAVADEQPAPPPIDLGNLPLQAQEKRAPQLSLQELENSLQADIGTLTDKFSWYTMFARILQGISFVALLLGGIVAGAIYFVRPAEVTPETWTDPQRMRYALLTLIAGALVSLICLITGNVISLNLEIERNTRTTALLLQRLLSRLK
;
A
#
# COMPACT_ATOMS: atom_id res chain seq x y z
N MET A 1 -19.05 -8.25 -14.82
CA MET A 1 -18.76 -9.42 -13.99
C MET A 1 -18.81 -8.99 -12.53
N GLU A 2 -19.82 -9.44 -11.79
CA GLU A 2 -20.03 -9.13 -10.36
C GLU A 2 -19.25 -10.15 -9.51
N THR A 3 -17.93 -10.01 -9.42
CA THR A 3 -17.13 -10.66 -8.36
C THR A 3 -17.08 -9.78 -7.11
N SER A 4 -18.24 -9.26 -6.70
CA SER A 4 -18.43 -8.84 -5.32
C SER A 4 -18.58 -10.13 -4.52
N MET A 5 -17.45 -10.71 -4.10
CA MET A 5 -17.48 -11.66 -3.00
C MET A 5 -18.22 -10.97 -1.85
N LYS A 6 -19.37 -11.52 -1.50
CA LYS A 6 -20.25 -10.96 -0.49
C LYS A 6 -19.67 -11.33 0.88
N LEU A 7 -19.63 -10.37 1.80
CA LEU A 7 -19.15 -10.56 3.19
C LEU A 7 -19.76 -11.82 3.85
N GLU A 8 -20.98 -12.14 3.45
CA GLU A 8 -21.77 -13.30 3.79
C GLU A 8 -21.03 -14.63 3.53
N GLN A 9 -20.29 -14.74 2.43
CA GLN A 9 -19.56 -15.95 2.05
C GLN A 9 -18.35 -16.20 2.93
N ILE A 10 -17.68 -15.14 3.38
CA ILE A 10 -16.47 -15.27 4.21
C ILE A 10 -16.77 -15.22 5.71
N ARG A 11 -17.99 -14.83 6.11
CA ARG A 11 -18.38 -14.61 7.50
C ARG A 11 -18.14 -15.84 8.39
N GLU A 12 -18.32 -17.04 7.86
CA GLU A 12 -18.12 -18.29 8.60
C GLU A 12 -16.66 -18.56 8.95
N LYS A 13 -15.72 -18.00 8.18
CA LYS A 13 -14.27 -18.13 8.38
C LYS A 13 -13.72 -17.13 9.40
N LEU A 14 -14.40 -16.00 9.56
CA LEU A 14 -13.96 -14.91 10.44
C LEU A 14 -14.21 -15.25 11.91
N ARG A 15 -13.25 -14.88 12.75
CA ARG A 15 -13.35 -14.90 14.21
C ARG A 15 -12.99 -13.51 14.72
N ILE A 16 -13.83 -12.90 15.55
CA ILE A 16 -13.59 -11.54 16.04
C ILE A 16 -12.75 -11.61 17.30
N ILE A 17 -11.67 -10.83 17.36
CA ILE A 17 -10.87 -10.61 18.56
C ILE A 17 -10.94 -9.15 18.98
N LYS A 18 -10.97 -8.91 20.30
CA LYS A 18 -10.94 -7.57 20.87
C LYS A 18 -9.59 -7.32 21.56
N PRO A 19 -9.06 -6.08 21.52
CA PRO A 19 -7.83 -5.76 22.21
C PRO A 19 -8.01 -5.96 23.72
N LYS A 20 -7.03 -6.60 24.36
CA LYS A 20 -6.95 -6.73 25.82
C LYS A 20 -5.60 -6.15 26.27
N PRO A 21 -5.52 -5.40 27.37
CA PRO A 21 -4.23 -4.99 27.90
C PRO A 21 -3.36 -6.22 28.20
N PRO A 22 -2.09 -6.24 27.77
CA PRO A 22 -1.18 -7.34 28.08
C PRO A 22 -0.97 -7.45 29.58
N GLU A 23 -1.02 -8.68 30.11
CA GLU A 23 -0.63 -8.98 31.49
C GLU A 23 0.86 -9.35 31.50
N GLY A 24 1.71 -8.43 31.99
CA GLY A 24 3.16 -8.64 32.10
C GLY A 24 3.98 -8.20 30.89
N ASP A 25 5.24 -8.64 30.83
CA ASP A 25 6.19 -8.31 29.77
C ASP A 25 5.86 -9.07 28.48
N VAL A 26 5.11 -8.42 27.60
CA VAL A 26 4.77 -8.98 26.29
C VAL A 26 5.82 -8.57 25.26
N PRO A 27 6.29 -9.50 24.41
CA PRO A 27 7.29 -9.21 23.39
C PRO A 27 6.85 -8.07 22.47
N ALA A 28 7.84 -7.27 22.05
CA ALA A 28 7.63 -6.20 21.09
C ALA A 28 7.05 -6.75 19.77
N THR A 29 6.19 -5.98 19.12
CA THR A 29 5.43 -6.34 17.91
C THR A 29 5.95 -5.61 16.67
N LYS A 30 7.25 -5.28 16.63
CA LYS A 30 7.83 -4.57 15.49
C LYS A 30 7.75 -5.45 14.24
N ALA A 31 6.91 -5.05 13.29
CA ALA A 31 6.62 -5.87 12.14
C ALA A 31 7.83 -6.01 11.20
N TYR A 32 7.92 -7.20 10.62
CA TYR A 32 8.81 -7.54 9.52
C TYR A 32 8.36 -6.83 8.23
N GLN A 33 9.19 -5.92 7.73
CA GLN A 33 8.93 -5.23 6.47
C GLN A 33 9.10 -6.16 5.28
N THR A 34 8.25 -6.01 4.26
CA THR A 34 8.29 -6.79 3.03
C THR A 34 8.49 -5.88 1.83
N SER A 35 9.34 -6.31 0.90
CA SER A 35 9.64 -5.53 -0.32
C SER A 35 8.78 -5.97 -1.50
N ARG A 36 8.42 -7.25 -1.56
CA ARG A 36 7.61 -7.82 -2.62
C ARG A 36 6.83 -9.04 -2.13
N VAL A 37 5.56 -9.14 -2.52
CA VAL A 37 4.69 -10.28 -2.20
C VAL A 37 4.26 -10.93 -3.50
N THR A 38 4.56 -12.22 -3.63
CA THR A 38 4.26 -13.06 -4.80
C THR A 38 3.50 -14.30 -4.39
N ALA A 39 2.68 -14.85 -5.29
CA ALA A 39 1.88 -16.03 -5.00
C ALA A 39 2.71 -17.31 -4.98
N LEU A 40 2.35 -18.23 -4.09
CA LEU A 40 2.72 -19.65 -4.12
C LEU A 40 1.43 -20.48 -4.16
N GLU A 41 1.56 -21.77 -4.48
CA GLU A 41 0.42 -22.69 -4.53
C GLU A 41 -0.31 -22.80 -3.19
N ASP A 42 0.44 -22.92 -2.08
CA ASP A 42 -0.10 -23.07 -0.72
C ASP A 42 0.12 -21.85 0.17
N GLY A 43 0.51 -20.70 -0.41
CA GLY A 43 0.83 -19.53 0.39
C GLY A 43 1.37 -18.31 -0.34
N LEU A 44 2.19 -17.54 0.38
CA LEU A 44 2.79 -16.28 -0.04
C LEU A 44 4.31 -16.39 0.02
N ASN A 45 4.99 -15.79 -0.95
CA ASN A 45 6.42 -15.51 -0.86
C ASN A 45 6.63 -14.00 -0.68
N LEU A 46 7.16 -13.61 0.48
CA LEU A 46 7.47 -12.25 0.89
C LEU A 46 8.83 -11.72 0.38
N ASN A 47 9.54 -12.53 -0.42
CA ASN A 47 10.82 -12.21 -1.05
C ASN A 47 11.87 -11.64 -0.06
N ARG A 48 11.95 -12.23 1.13
CA ARG A 48 12.88 -11.83 2.18
C ARG A 48 14.14 -12.68 2.19
N SER A 49 15.23 -12.08 2.67
CA SER A 49 16.55 -12.73 2.75
C SER A 49 16.69 -13.72 3.90
N ASP A 50 15.82 -13.69 4.91
CA ASP A 50 15.82 -14.62 6.03
C ASP A 50 14.90 -15.83 5.75
N GLY A 51 13.87 -15.63 4.96
CA GLY A 51 12.82 -16.61 4.68
C GLY A 51 11.50 -15.85 4.68
N GLY A 52 10.63 -16.15 3.73
CA GLY A 52 9.40 -15.36 3.55
C GLY A 52 8.26 -16.18 3.01
N ILE A 53 8.32 -17.50 3.16
CA ILE A 53 7.26 -18.39 2.71
C ILE A 53 6.26 -18.50 3.86
N ILE A 54 5.04 -18.03 3.64
CA ILE A 54 3.94 -18.10 4.60
C ILE A 54 2.86 -18.98 3.98
N LYS A 55 2.51 -20.09 4.61
CA LYS A 55 1.38 -20.91 4.15
C LYS A 55 0.05 -20.31 4.60
N TYR A 56 -0.99 -20.44 3.79
CA TYR A 56 -2.33 -19.93 4.15
C TYR A 56 -2.85 -20.50 5.48
N PRO A 57 -2.74 -21.82 5.75
CA PRO A 57 -3.23 -22.39 7.02
C PRO A 57 -2.53 -21.83 8.25
N ASP A 58 -1.37 -21.17 8.12
CA ASP A 58 -0.60 -20.64 9.24
C ASP A 58 -0.93 -19.17 9.56
N ILE A 59 -1.68 -18.47 8.70
CA ILE A 59 -2.13 -17.10 8.96
C ILE A 59 -3.19 -17.13 10.06
N SER A 60 -2.90 -16.51 11.20
CA SER A 60 -3.74 -16.54 12.39
C SER A 60 -4.60 -15.30 12.57
N LEU A 61 -4.03 -14.11 12.35
CA LEU A 61 -4.72 -12.82 12.46
C LEU A 61 -4.37 -11.96 11.24
N LEU A 62 -5.40 -11.27 10.74
CA LEU A 62 -5.31 -10.37 9.60
C LEU A 62 -5.79 -8.98 10.02
N MET A 63 -4.99 -7.96 9.74
CA MET A 63 -5.34 -6.56 10.00
C MET A 63 -5.09 -5.73 8.74
N ALA A 64 -5.96 -4.76 8.45
CA ALA A 64 -5.77 -3.78 7.38
C ALA A 64 -5.90 -2.36 7.93
N PHE A 65 -4.95 -1.49 7.58
CA PHE A 65 -4.89 -0.14 8.11
C PHE A 65 -4.11 0.81 7.18
N ARG A 66 -4.15 2.10 7.49
CA ARG A 66 -3.24 3.12 6.94
C ARG A 66 -2.63 3.94 8.07
N LEU A 67 -1.61 4.73 7.76
CA LEU A 67 -1.03 5.68 8.70
C LEU A 67 -1.45 7.11 8.36
N ASP A 68 -1.59 7.97 9.36
CA ASP A 68 -1.81 9.40 9.16
C ASP A 68 -0.59 10.08 8.52
N SER A 69 0.60 9.54 8.77
CA SER A 69 1.87 9.99 8.16
C SER A 69 2.09 9.50 6.73
N ASP A 70 1.38 8.46 6.29
CA ASP A 70 1.40 7.94 4.91
C ASP A 70 -0.02 7.56 4.47
N PRO A 71 -0.88 8.57 4.18
CA PRO A 71 -2.30 8.35 3.92
C PRO A 71 -2.59 7.63 2.59
N ASP A 72 -1.58 7.59 1.70
CA ASP A 72 -1.67 7.00 0.36
C ASP A 72 -1.28 5.52 0.32
N THR A 73 -0.66 5.01 1.38
CA THR A 73 -0.25 3.60 1.46
C THR A 73 -1.16 2.85 2.44
N TRP A 74 -1.81 1.81 1.92
CA TRP A 74 -2.55 0.85 2.75
C TRP A 74 -1.64 -0.31 3.13
N TYR A 75 -1.82 -0.85 4.32
CA TYR A 75 -1.00 -1.92 4.86
C TYR A 75 -1.87 -3.09 5.28
N ILE A 76 -1.31 -4.29 5.15
CA ILE A 76 -1.82 -5.51 5.77
C ILE A 76 -0.78 -5.95 6.80
N GLU A 77 -1.20 -6.29 8.01
CA GLU A 77 -0.38 -7.06 8.94
C GLU A 77 -0.86 -8.50 9.01
N LEU A 78 0.04 -9.42 8.67
CA LEU A 78 -0.15 -10.86 8.78
C LEU A 78 0.52 -11.37 10.04
N PHE A 79 -0.27 -11.94 10.94
CA PHE A 79 0.25 -12.66 12.09
C PHE A 79 0.22 -14.14 11.76
N VAL A 80 1.38 -14.80 11.85
CA VAL A 80 1.55 -16.20 11.48
C VAL A 80 1.82 -17.00 12.73
N TYR A 81 1.13 -18.14 12.89
CA TYR A 81 1.34 -19.04 14.01
C TYR A 81 2.82 -19.42 14.16
N GLY A 82 3.31 -19.41 15.40
CA GLY A 82 4.70 -19.72 15.74
C GLY A 82 5.72 -18.62 15.43
N HIS A 83 5.36 -17.56 14.70
CA HIS A 83 6.22 -16.41 14.49
C HIS A 83 6.05 -15.36 15.60
N PRO A 84 7.14 -14.84 16.17
CA PRO A 84 7.04 -13.87 17.26
C PRO A 84 6.56 -12.48 16.81
N LEU A 85 6.75 -12.14 15.53
CA LEU A 85 6.49 -10.82 14.97
C LEU A 85 5.60 -10.93 13.72
N PRO A 86 4.69 -9.96 13.49
CA PRO A 86 3.88 -9.93 12.28
C PRO A 86 4.70 -9.53 11.04
N PHE A 87 4.16 -9.83 9.86
CA PHE A 87 4.67 -9.37 8.58
C PHE A 87 3.80 -8.23 8.06
N ARG A 88 4.43 -7.08 7.78
CA ARG A 88 3.74 -5.90 7.25
C ARG A 88 3.90 -5.85 5.74
N LEU A 89 2.77 -5.87 5.05
CA LEU A 89 2.66 -5.87 3.60
C LEU A 89 2.11 -4.52 3.15
N PRO A 90 2.94 -3.59 2.64
CA PRO A 90 2.42 -2.39 2.01
C PRO A 90 1.73 -2.76 0.69
N GLN A 91 0.64 -2.07 0.37
CA GLN A 91 -0.13 -2.24 -0.87
C GLN A 91 0.74 -2.27 -2.12
N LYS A 92 1.78 -1.42 -2.17
CA LYS A 92 2.72 -1.29 -3.29
C LYS A 92 3.65 -2.49 -3.46
N ALA A 93 3.84 -3.32 -2.43
CA ALA A 93 4.68 -4.52 -2.52
C ALA A 93 3.95 -5.73 -3.11
N ILE A 94 2.62 -5.69 -3.24
CA ILE A 94 1.82 -6.85 -3.64
C ILE A 94 1.75 -6.97 -5.16
N ASN A 95 2.16 -8.13 -5.69
CA ASN A 95 2.02 -8.44 -7.12
C ASN A 95 0.61 -8.99 -7.43
N TYR A 96 -0.38 -8.09 -7.50
CA TYR A 96 -1.80 -8.45 -7.69
C TYR A 96 -2.08 -9.39 -8.87
N ARG A 97 -1.32 -9.30 -9.96
CA ARG A 97 -1.50 -10.14 -11.15
C ARG A 97 -1.28 -11.64 -10.90
N GLN A 98 -0.58 -11.99 -9.82
CA GLN A 98 -0.34 -13.38 -9.45
C GLN A 98 -1.43 -13.95 -8.54
N PHE A 99 -2.28 -13.10 -7.96
CA PHE A 99 -3.33 -13.50 -7.01
C PHE A 99 -4.72 -13.35 -7.61
N LEU A 100 -4.92 -12.32 -8.44
CA LEU A 100 -6.21 -11.94 -8.97
C LEU A 100 -6.27 -12.22 -10.47
N PRO A 101 -7.38 -12.81 -10.97
CA PRO A 101 -7.55 -13.06 -12.41
C PRO A 101 -7.61 -11.76 -13.21
N GLU A 102 -8.17 -10.71 -12.62
CA GLU A 102 -8.27 -9.38 -13.20
C GLU A 102 -7.76 -8.35 -12.19
N VAL A 103 -6.91 -7.43 -12.66
CA VAL A 103 -6.38 -6.33 -11.85
C VAL A 103 -7.10 -5.05 -12.29
N GLY A 104 -7.90 -4.49 -11.40
CA GLY A 104 -8.56 -3.20 -11.60
C GLY A 104 -7.57 -2.05 -11.73
N GLN A 105 -8.03 -0.94 -12.31
CA GLN A 105 -7.20 0.26 -12.48
C GLN A 105 -6.89 0.94 -11.15
N ARG A 106 -7.80 0.84 -10.16
CA ARG A 106 -7.65 1.46 -8.85
C ARG A 106 -6.93 0.49 -7.92
N SER A 107 -5.79 0.93 -7.39
CA SER A 107 -4.99 0.15 -6.45
C SER A 107 -5.80 -0.31 -5.22
N LYS A 108 -6.72 0.53 -4.73
CA LYS A 108 -7.57 0.24 -3.56
C LYS A 108 -8.51 -0.94 -3.80
N ASP A 109 -9.09 -1.03 -4.99
CA ASP A 109 -9.99 -2.13 -5.34
C ASP A 109 -9.22 -3.46 -5.39
N ASN A 110 -8.00 -3.44 -5.95
CA ASN A 110 -7.09 -4.59 -5.96
C ASN A 110 -6.67 -5.01 -4.54
N PHE A 111 -6.43 -4.04 -3.66
CA PHE A 111 -6.08 -4.32 -2.27
C PHE A 111 -7.23 -5.01 -1.53
N THR A 112 -8.45 -4.51 -1.69
CA THR A 112 -9.65 -5.13 -1.12
C THR A 112 -9.86 -6.53 -1.69
N ALA A 113 -9.78 -6.70 -3.01
CA ALA A 113 -9.90 -8.01 -3.66
C ALA A 113 -8.82 -9.00 -3.17
N PHE A 114 -7.60 -8.54 -2.97
CA PHE A 114 -6.52 -9.35 -2.40
C PHE A 114 -6.80 -9.76 -0.94
N LEU A 115 -7.37 -8.90 -0.11
CA LEU A 115 -7.78 -9.27 1.25
C LEU A 115 -8.88 -10.34 1.25
N PHE A 116 -9.88 -10.22 0.37
CA PHE A 116 -10.88 -11.28 0.19
C PHE A 116 -10.26 -12.58 -0.27
N TYR A 117 -9.33 -12.52 -1.23
CA TYR A 117 -8.57 -13.69 -1.68
C TYR A 117 -7.82 -14.34 -0.51
N LEU A 118 -7.11 -13.58 0.33
CA LEU A 118 -6.43 -14.15 1.50
C LEU A 118 -7.41 -14.85 2.44
N ILE A 119 -8.57 -14.23 2.74
CA ILE A 119 -9.59 -14.82 3.61
C ILE A 119 -10.21 -16.08 2.98
N GLU A 120 -10.32 -16.12 1.65
CA GLU A 120 -10.80 -17.29 0.93
C GLU A 120 -9.81 -18.46 1.00
N GLN A 121 -8.50 -18.18 0.91
CA GLN A 121 -7.46 -19.22 0.93
C GLN A 121 -7.20 -19.81 2.33
N VAL A 122 -7.57 -19.11 3.40
CA VAL A 122 -7.46 -19.62 4.78
C VAL A 122 -8.72 -20.36 5.20
N ASP A 123 -8.61 -21.36 6.07
CA ASP A 123 -9.79 -22.06 6.59
C ASP A 123 -10.57 -21.21 7.61
N SER A 124 -9.83 -20.52 8.48
CA SER A 124 -10.35 -19.56 9.47
C SER A 124 -9.26 -18.57 9.85
N VAL A 125 -9.65 -17.35 10.20
CA VAL A 125 -8.73 -16.26 10.57
C VAL A 125 -9.37 -15.33 11.59
N TYR A 126 -8.57 -14.86 12.55
CA TYR A 126 -8.99 -13.78 13.45
C TYR A 126 -8.91 -12.42 12.75
N VAL A 127 -9.85 -11.55 13.06
CA VAL A 127 -9.88 -10.14 12.66
C VAL A 127 -10.32 -9.30 13.85
N ASP A 128 -9.89 -8.05 13.91
CA ASP A 128 -10.37 -7.09 14.90
C ASP A 128 -11.64 -6.38 14.41
N ASP A 129 -12.22 -5.54 15.28
CA ASP A 129 -13.40 -4.74 14.95
C ASP A 129 -13.13 -3.77 13.78
N HIS A 130 -11.90 -3.27 13.64
CA HIS A 130 -11.51 -2.36 12.56
C HIS A 130 -11.46 -3.05 11.19
N MET A 131 -10.86 -4.23 11.12
CA MET A 131 -10.83 -5.04 9.90
C MET A 131 -12.24 -5.50 9.51
N LEU A 132 -13.08 -5.86 10.49
CA LEU A 132 -14.48 -6.19 10.21
C LEU A 132 -15.25 -4.99 9.64
N GLU A 133 -15.05 -3.78 10.16
CA GLU A 133 -15.66 -2.57 9.64
C GLU A 133 -15.14 -2.23 8.23
N PHE A 134 -13.85 -2.45 7.98
CA PHE A 134 -13.27 -2.33 6.64
C PHE A 134 -13.94 -3.30 5.65
N LEU A 135 -14.11 -4.57 6.02
CA LEU A 135 -14.76 -5.57 5.15
C LEU A 135 -16.23 -5.24 4.86
N LYS A 136 -16.93 -4.56 5.78
CA LYS A 136 -18.34 -4.13 5.61
C LYS A 136 -18.48 -2.88 4.74
N SER A 137 -17.63 -1.88 4.99
CA SER A 137 -17.84 -0.52 4.48
C SER A 137 -16.80 -0.07 3.44
N GLY A 138 -15.71 -0.82 3.28
CA GLY A 138 -14.53 -0.42 2.52
C GLY A 138 -13.72 0.72 3.16
N LYS A 139 -14.10 1.18 4.38
CA LYS A 139 -13.40 2.27 5.07
C LYS A 139 -12.24 1.73 5.88
N ILE A 140 -11.02 2.12 5.50
CA ILE A 140 -9.80 1.73 6.20
C ILE A 140 -9.60 2.60 7.45
N VAL A 141 -9.20 1.97 8.55
CA VAL A 141 -8.84 2.69 9.78
C VAL A 141 -7.45 3.29 9.67
N SER A 142 -7.31 4.49 10.22
CA SER A 142 -6.08 5.26 10.25
C SER A 142 -5.46 5.19 11.64
N PHE A 143 -4.16 4.98 11.72
CA PHE A 143 -3.40 5.10 12.96
C PHE A 143 -2.43 6.29 12.88
N PRO A 144 -2.18 7.02 13.99
CA PRO A 144 -1.29 8.18 13.97
C PRO A 144 0.13 7.84 13.49
N ASP A 145 0.67 6.75 14.03
CA ASP A 145 2.02 6.28 13.74
C ASP A 145 2.13 4.76 13.95
N PHE A 146 3.31 4.22 13.61
CA PHE A 146 3.60 2.80 13.83
C PHE A 146 3.69 2.43 15.30
N LYS A 147 4.03 3.34 16.20
CA LYS A 147 4.16 3.04 17.63
C LYS A 147 2.79 2.72 18.23
N TYR A 148 1.79 3.54 17.92
CA TYR A 148 0.41 3.31 18.36
C TYR A 148 -0.13 2.00 17.79
N LEU A 149 0.09 1.74 16.49
CA LEU A 149 -0.28 0.46 15.88
C LEU A 149 0.42 -0.74 16.55
N GLU A 150 1.71 -0.62 16.88
CA GLU A 150 2.46 -1.67 17.55
C GLU A 150 1.90 -1.95 18.95
N ASP A 151 1.52 -0.93 19.71
CA ASP A 151 0.88 -1.09 21.02
C ASP A 151 -0.55 -1.67 20.90
N TYR A 152 -1.29 -1.31 19.84
CA TYR A 152 -2.61 -1.87 19.56
C TYR A 152 -2.53 -3.34 19.13
N SER A 153 -1.68 -3.66 18.15
CA SER A 153 -1.46 -5.04 17.69
C SER A 153 -0.92 -5.94 18.79
N ARG A 154 -0.12 -5.41 19.72
CA ARG A 154 0.36 -6.15 20.90
C ARG A 154 -0.80 -6.64 21.76
N GLN A 155 -1.85 -5.83 21.93
CA GLN A 155 -3.07 -6.18 22.67
C GLN A 155 -3.93 -7.23 21.98
N LEU A 156 -3.69 -7.52 20.70
CA LEU A 156 -4.36 -8.61 19.97
C LEU A 156 -3.48 -9.85 19.96
N TRP A 157 -2.21 -9.68 19.57
CA TRP A 157 -1.34 -10.80 19.25
C TRP A 157 -0.96 -11.66 20.45
N PHE A 158 -0.76 -11.05 21.63
CA PHE A 158 -0.41 -11.83 22.83
C PHE A 158 -1.49 -12.84 23.21
N GLN A 159 -2.76 -12.56 22.85
CA GLN A 159 -3.87 -13.48 23.09
C GLN A 159 -3.85 -14.67 22.14
N LEU A 160 -3.19 -14.55 20.98
CA LEU A 160 -3.24 -15.51 19.87
C LEU A 160 -1.90 -16.21 19.59
N MET A 161 -0.79 -15.76 20.16
CA MET A 161 0.53 -16.26 19.79
C MET A 161 0.72 -17.77 20.02
N SER A 162 0.01 -18.32 21.01
CA SER A 162 -0.02 -19.75 21.31
C SER A 162 -1.20 -20.48 20.67
N TRP A 163 -2.12 -19.79 20.01
CA TRP A 163 -3.31 -20.43 19.43
C TRP A 163 -3.01 -20.99 18.05
N MET A 164 -3.29 -22.29 17.88
CA MET A 164 -3.13 -22.99 16.61
C MET A 164 -4.46 -23.49 16.06
N LYS A 165 -4.50 -23.65 14.73
CA LYS A 165 -5.61 -24.26 14.00
C LYS A 165 -5.40 -25.75 13.81
N PHE A 166 -6.46 -26.52 14.00
CA PHE A 166 -6.55 -27.88 13.49
C PHE A 166 -7.91 -28.13 12.84
N GLN A 167 -7.92 -29.05 11.88
CA GLN A 167 -9.11 -29.42 11.13
C GLN A 167 -9.53 -30.84 11.52
N CYS A 168 -10.83 -31.10 11.60
CA CYS A 168 -11.33 -32.45 11.78
C CYS A 168 -11.16 -33.28 10.51
N ASP A 169 -10.39 -34.36 10.57
CA ASP A 169 -10.14 -35.26 9.42
C ASP A 169 -11.42 -35.86 8.80
N LYS A 170 -12.51 -35.92 9.57
CA LYS A 170 -13.78 -36.52 9.11
C LYS A 170 -14.74 -35.52 8.46
N CYS A 171 -14.88 -34.32 9.02
CA CYS A 171 -15.90 -33.36 8.57
C CYS A 171 -15.35 -31.98 8.17
N GLY A 172 -14.04 -31.77 8.24
CA GLY A 172 -13.39 -30.53 7.83
C GLY A 172 -13.58 -29.33 8.76
N GLU A 173 -14.26 -29.50 9.90
CA GLU A 173 -14.50 -28.41 10.85
C GLU A 173 -13.19 -27.92 11.48
N VAL A 174 -12.99 -26.59 11.53
CA VAL A 174 -11.76 -25.98 12.04
C VAL A 174 -11.94 -25.46 13.46
N TYR A 175 -10.99 -25.83 14.30
CA TYR A 175 -10.95 -25.49 15.71
C TYR A 175 -9.66 -24.74 16.04
N TRP A 176 -9.78 -23.87 17.03
CA TRP A 176 -8.68 -23.08 17.58
C TRP A 176 -8.39 -23.55 18.99
N VAL A 177 -7.15 -23.97 19.25
CA VAL A 177 -6.71 -24.40 20.58
C VAL A 177 -5.39 -23.75 20.93
N ASP A 178 -5.27 -23.39 22.21
CA ASP A 178 -4.04 -22.91 22.82
C ASP A 178 -3.02 -24.07 22.91
N ASP A 179 -2.00 -23.99 22.06
CA ASP A 179 -0.91 -24.95 21.93
C ASP A 179 -0.15 -25.14 23.25
N ALA A 180 -0.08 -24.11 24.10
CA ALA A 180 0.53 -24.20 25.42
C ALA A 180 -0.19 -25.18 26.36
N LYS A 181 -1.44 -25.55 26.05
CA LYS A 181 -2.24 -26.52 26.82
C LYS A 181 -2.17 -27.94 26.28
N ILE A 182 -1.45 -28.16 25.18
CA ILE A 182 -1.33 -29.47 24.54
C ILE A 182 -0.02 -30.10 25.01
N SER A 183 -0.11 -31.34 25.52
CA SER A 183 1.09 -32.07 25.94
C SER A 183 1.92 -32.52 24.72
N PRO A 184 3.22 -32.82 24.88
CA PRO A 184 4.04 -33.37 23.80
C PRO A 184 3.49 -34.68 23.19
N GLN A 185 2.73 -35.46 23.97
CA GLN A 185 2.06 -36.68 23.49
C GLN A 185 0.78 -36.39 22.69
N GLY A 186 0.35 -35.13 22.64
CA GLY A 186 -0.90 -34.68 22.06
C GLY A 186 -2.09 -34.82 23.01
N ALA A 187 -3.19 -34.13 22.65
CA ALA A 187 -4.45 -34.17 23.36
C ALA A 187 -5.53 -34.82 22.46
N LYS A 188 -6.36 -35.70 23.05
CA LYS A 188 -7.55 -36.21 22.37
C LYS A 188 -8.72 -35.28 22.62
N THR A 189 -9.36 -34.82 21.57
CA THR A 189 -10.59 -34.02 21.64
C THR A 189 -11.67 -34.60 20.73
N LYS A 190 -12.94 -34.29 20.99
CA LYS A 190 -14.06 -34.70 20.13
C LYS A 190 -14.50 -33.54 19.26
N CYS A 191 -14.62 -33.78 17.96
CA CYS A 191 -15.25 -32.85 17.05
C CYS A 191 -16.70 -32.58 17.50
N THR A 192 -17.03 -31.31 17.77
CA THR A 192 -18.38 -30.92 18.18
C THR A 192 -19.45 -31.22 17.13
N LYS A 193 -19.08 -31.26 15.84
CA LYS A 193 -20.00 -31.46 14.71
C LYS A 193 -20.28 -32.93 14.40
N CYS A 194 -19.24 -33.77 14.30
CA CYS A 194 -19.38 -35.17 13.90
C CYS A 194 -18.99 -36.19 14.98
N GLN A 195 -18.61 -35.74 16.17
CA GLN A 195 -18.18 -36.55 17.31
C GLN A 195 -16.93 -37.41 17.08
N ASN A 196 -16.24 -37.25 15.95
CA ASN A 196 -14.97 -37.93 15.67
C ASN A 196 -13.90 -37.54 16.71
N ILE A 197 -13.15 -38.51 17.20
CA ILE A 197 -12.03 -38.27 18.11
C ILE A 197 -10.83 -37.81 17.28
N ILE A 198 -10.37 -36.59 17.52
CA ILE A 198 -9.21 -35.98 16.87
C ILE A 198 -8.04 -36.04 17.85
N MET A 199 -6.88 -36.48 17.38
CA MET A 199 -5.64 -36.39 18.14
C MET A 199 -4.90 -35.12 17.73
N VAL A 200 -5.00 -34.09 18.56
CA VAL A 200 -4.32 -32.81 18.35
C VAL A 200 -2.91 -32.93 18.91
N LYS A 201 -1.91 -32.87 18.03
CA LYS A 201 -0.50 -32.84 18.43
C LYS A 201 -0.03 -31.39 18.49
N GLN A 202 0.86 -31.11 19.44
CA GLN A 202 1.58 -29.85 19.46
C GLN A 202 2.29 -29.67 18.11
N ARG A 203 2.14 -28.52 17.46
CA ARG A 203 2.91 -28.26 16.23
C ARG A 203 4.38 -28.09 16.63
N GLU A 204 5.27 -28.60 15.79
CA GLU A 204 6.68 -28.25 15.91
C GLU A 204 6.76 -26.73 15.78
N LYS A 205 7.21 -26.08 16.86
CA LYS A 205 7.39 -24.64 16.87
C LYS A 205 8.32 -24.33 15.71
N PRO A 206 7.90 -23.51 14.72
CA PRO A 206 8.76 -23.21 13.59
C PRO A 206 10.07 -22.72 14.16
N GLU A 207 11.16 -23.39 13.78
CA GLU A 207 12.48 -22.99 14.25
C GLU A 207 12.58 -21.50 13.96
N PRO A 208 12.89 -20.67 14.98
CA PRO A 208 13.02 -19.25 14.76
C PRO A 208 13.95 -19.11 13.57
N ILE A 209 13.57 -18.26 12.61
CA ILE A 209 14.42 -17.90 11.48
C ILE A 209 15.59 -17.09 12.06
N ILE A 210 16.41 -17.74 12.88
CA ILE A 210 17.75 -17.34 13.18
C ILE A 210 18.39 -17.53 11.83
N ALA A 211 18.51 -16.44 11.09
CA ALA A 211 19.34 -16.39 9.92
C ALA A 211 20.72 -16.84 10.39
N THR A 212 21.00 -18.13 10.31
CA THR A 212 22.35 -18.64 10.23
C THR A 212 22.89 -17.91 9.03
N LYS A 213 23.64 -16.84 9.29
CA LYS A 213 24.47 -16.08 8.35
C LYS A 213 25.56 -16.98 7.75
N GLU A 214 25.38 -18.30 7.76
CA GLU A 214 26.19 -19.26 7.05
C GLU A 214 25.94 -19.08 5.56
N LYS A 215 26.66 -18.09 5.01
CA LYS A 215 27.07 -17.95 3.62
C LYS A 215 26.02 -18.46 2.63
N ARG A 216 24.83 -17.85 2.62
CA ARG A 216 23.97 -17.92 1.42
C ARG A 216 24.81 -17.38 0.28
N LYS A 217 25.15 -18.24 -0.68
CA LYS A 217 25.91 -17.83 -1.86
C LYS A 217 25.11 -16.73 -2.55
N THR A 218 25.78 -15.66 -2.95
CA THR A 218 25.18 -14.58 -3.74
C THR A 218 25.82 -14.60 -5.12
N VAL A 219 25.02 -14.28 -6.14
CA VAL A 219 25.48 -14.08 -7.52
C VAL A 219 25.35 -12.59 -7.85
N ARG A 220 26.46 -11.98 -8.27
CA ARG A 220 26.42 -10.60 -8.77
C ARG A 220 25.80 -10.57 -10.16
N CYS A 221 24.87 -9.65 -10.36
CA CYS A 221 24.28 -9.41 -11.66
C CYS A 221 25.35 -8.87 -12.63
N PRO A 222 25.54 -9.48 -13.81
CA PRO A 222 26.52 -8.99 -14.77
C PRO A 222 26.14 -7.63 -15.38
N HIS A 223 24.86 -7.23 -15.33
CA HIS A 223 24.38 -5.98 -15.92
C HIS A 223 24.46 -4.77 -14.98
N CYS A 224 24.10 -4.93 -13.70
CA CYS A 224 24.03 -3.82 -12.74
C CYS A 224 24.87 -4.02 -11.47
N ASN A 225 25.63 -5.13 -11.38
CA ASN A 225 26.48 -5.49 -10.24
C ASN A 225 25.76 -5.72 -8.90
N TYR A 226 24.42 -5.75 -8.89
CA TYR A 226 23.63 -6.04 -7.69
C TYR A 226 23.82 -7.50 -7.24
N GLU A 227 23.92 -7.73 -5.93
CA GLU A 227 24.06 -9.06 -5.34
C GLU A 227 22.69 -9.75 -5.21
N ASN A 228 22.44 -10.76 -6.02
CA ASN A 228 21.23 -11.57 -6.03
C ASN A 228 21.46 -12.86 -5.24
N GLN A 229 20.38 -13.52 -4.82
CA GLN A 229 20.47 -14.85 -4.20
C GLN A 229 20.94 -15.88 -5.24
N ASP A 230 21.81 -16.82 -4.84
CA ASP A 230 22.20 -17.95 -5.69
C ASP A 230 20.96 -18.72 -6.15
N GLY A 231 20.91 -19.06 -7.45
CA GLY A 231 19.74 -19.64 -8.11
C GLY A 231 18.68 -18.65 -8.62
N ALA A 232 18.82 -17.33 -8.38
CA ALA A 232 17.94 -16.34 -8.98
C ALA A 232 18.06 -16.37 -10.52
N GLN A 233 16.93 -16.47 -11.22
CA GLN A 233 16.91 -16.49 -12.69
C GLN A 233 17.02 -15.10 -13.31
N PHE A 234 16.59 -14.07 -12.59
CA PHE A 234 16.58 -12.67 -13.04
C PHE A 234 17.10 -11.77 -11.92
N CYS A 235 17.75 -10.67 -12.29
CA CYS A 235 18.22 -9.69 -11.33
C CYS A 235 17.05 -8.93 -10.72
N VAL A 236 16.98 -8.86 -9.39
CA VAL A 236 15.88 -8.12 -8.73
C VAL A 236 15.93 -6.61 -8.96
N MET A 237 17.10 -6.06 -9.32
CA MET A 237 17.27 -4.63 -9.58
C MET A 237 17.03 -4.26 -11.05
N CYS A 238 17.73 -4.89 -11.99
CA CYS A 238 17.64 -4.52 -13.41
C CYS A 238 16.74 -5.46 -14.23
N GLN A 239 16.17 -6.50 -13.62
CA GLN A 239 15.29 -7.50 -14.25
C GLN A 239 15.91 -8.34 -15.38
N GLU A 240 17.17 -8.11 -15.74
CA GLU A 240 17.90 -8.93 -16.72
C GLU A 240 18.14 -10.35 -16.23
N ALA A 241 18.20 -11.31 -17.16
CA ALA A 241 18.45 -12.70 -16.86
C ALA A 241 19.86 -12.90 -16.24
N LEU A 242 19.94 -13.66 -15.16
CA LEU A 242 21.20 -14.00 -14.49
C LEU A 242 21.81 -15.32 -14.99
N VAL A 243 21.00 -16.13 -15.68
CA VAL A 243 21.41 -17.41 -16.26
C VAL A 243 21.16 -17.34 -17.75
N GLU A 244 22.18 -17.68 -18.55
CA GLU A 244 21.99 -17.89 -19.98
C GLU A 244 21.03 -19.07 -20.16
N ILE A 245 19.79 -18.78 -20.55
CA ILE A 245 18.79 -19.81 -20.87
C ILE A 245 19.29 -20.47 -22.16
N LYS A 246 20.07 -21.55 -22.02
CA LYS A 246 20.41 -22.39 -23.16
C LYS A 246 19.09 -22.85 -23.79
N PRO A 247 18.77 -22.43 -25.03
CA PRO A 247 17.54 -22.82 -25.67
C PRO A 247 17.56 -24.35 -25.78
N LYS A 248 16.60 -25.02 -25.14
CA LYS A 248 16.46 -26.48 -25.23
C LYS A 248 16.37 -26.83 -26.72
N SER A 249 17.43 -27.46 -27.23
CA SER A 249 17.49 -28.01 -28.58
C SER A 249 16.27 -28.89 -28.78
N LYS A 250 15.52 -28.64 -29.85
CA LYS A 250 14.33 -29.38 -30.30
C LYS A 250 14.42 -30.86 -29.90
N LEU A 251 13.64 -31.23 -28.88
CA LEU A 251 13.31 -32.63 -28.64
C LEU A 251 12.41 -33.04 -29.80
N THR A 252 13.00 -33.73 -30.78
CA THR A 252 12.30 -34.42 -31.84
C THR A 252 11.39 -35.45 -31.18
N ILE A 253 10.08 -35.16 -31.13
CA ILE A 253 9.06 -36.12 -30.76
C ILE A 253 9.05 -37.18 -31.87
N GLY A 254 9.73 -38.30 -31.63
CA GLY A 254 9.72 -39.46 -32.48
C GLY A 254 8.32 -40.07 -32.50
N ARG A 255 7.59 -39.84 -33.59
CA ARG A 255 6.35 -40.53 -33.93
C ARG A 255 6.67 -42.01 -34.13
N LYS A 256 6.25 -42.84 -33.19
CA LYS A 256 6.38 -44.30 -33.23
C LYS A 256 5.36 -44.84 -34.24
N THR A 257 5.86 -45.48 -35.29
CA THR A 257 5.12 -46.21 -36.32
C THR A 257 4.65 -47.55 -35.75
N GLU A 258 3.38 -47.91 -35.97
CA GLU A 258 2.79 -49.23 -35.71
C GLU A 258 1.93 -49.62 -36.95
N PRO A 259 1.79 -50.92 -37.30
CA PRO A 259 1.60 -51.37 -38.69
C PRO A 259 0.15 -51.73 -39.11
N GLU A 260 -0.03 -51.81 -40.44
CA GLU A 260 -0.94 -52.63 -41.26
C GLU A 260 -2.29 -53.11 -40.67
N GLN A 261 -3.45 -52.72 -41.22
CA GLN A 261 -4.24 -53.41 -42.28
C GLN A 261 -5.64 -52.72 -42.42
N PRO A 262 -6.55 -53.09 -43.34
CA PRO A 262 -6.42 -53.20 -44.79
C PRO A 262 -7.51 -52.40 -45.56
N THR A 263 -7.26 -52.28 -46.85
CA THR A 263 -8.08 -51.83 -47.98
C THR A 263 -9.60 -52.05 -47.91
N VAL A 264 -10.40 -51.00 -48.10
CA VAL A 264 -11.73 -51.06 -48.75
C VAL A 264 -11.94 -49.85 -49.68
N SER A 265 -12.53 -50.21 -50.82
CA SER A 265 -12.75 -49.56 -52.12
C SER A 265 -13.12 -48.08 -52.25
N GLN A 266 -12.74 -47.62 -53.44
CA GLN A 266 -12.98 -46.37 -54.14
C GLN A 266 -14.47 -46.01 -54.32
N GLY A 267 -14.73 -44.70 -54.28
CA GLY A 267 -15.89 -44.04 -54.88
C GLY A 267 -15.54 -42.60 -55.22
N GLN A 268 -15.27 -42.34 -56.50
CA GLN A 268 -15.09 -40.99 -57.08
C GLN A 268 -16.39 -40.19 -56.99
N THR A 269 -16.31 -38.90 -56.66
CA THR A 269 -16.89 -37.82 -57.50
C THR A 269 -16.45 -36.43 -57.03
N SER A 270 -15.89 -35.70 -58.00
CA SER A 270 -16.18 -34.31 -58.37
C SER A 270 -15.86 -33.14 -57.45
N ALA A 271 -15.04 -32.26 -58.02
CA ALA A 271 -14.77 -30.90 -57.64
C ALA A 271 -16.01 -30.01 -57.62
N VAL A 272 -16.11 -29.17 -56.58
CA VAL A 272 -16.77 -27.86 -56.64
C VAL A 272 -15.91 -26.90 -55.83
N ALA A 273 -15.38 -25.89 -56.53
CA ALA A 273 -14.77 -24.72 -55.91
C ALA A 273 -15.90 -23.89 -55.30
N ASP A 274 -15.80 -23.61 -54.00
CA ASP A 274 -16.71 -22.68 -53.33
C ASP A 274 -15.91 -21.43 -52.94
N GLU A 275 -16.27 -20.33 -53.59
CA GLU A 275 -15.70 -19.01 -53.46
C GLU A 275 -16.31 -18.37 -52.21
N GLN A 276 -15.52 -18.31 -51.14
CA GLN A 276 -15.95 -17.76 -49.87
C GLN A 276 -16.06 -16.22 -49.98
N PRO A 277 -17.24 -15.61 -49.77
CA PRO A 277 -17.40 -14.17 -49.90
C PRO A 277 -16.67 -13.45 -48.77
N ALA A 278 -15.98 -12.36 -49.13
CA ALA A 278 -15.29 -11.50 -48.18
C ALA A 278 -16.25 -11.01 -47.07
N PRO A 279 -15.82 -11.01 -45.80
CA PRO A 279 -16.65 -10.53 -44.71
C PRO A 279 -16.99 -9.05 -44.91
N PRO A 280 -18.23 -8.63 -44.59
CA PRO A 280 -18.64 -7.23 -44.73
C PRO A 280 -17.78 -6.33 -43.85
N PRO A 281 -17.56 -5.06 -44.26
CA PRO A 281 -16.80 -4.10 -43.48
C PRO A 281 -17.46 -3.91 -42.11
N ILE A 282 -16.68 -4.13 -41.06
CA ILE A 282 -17.10 -3.95 -39.68
C ILE A 282 -17.29 -2.45 -39.45
N ASP A 283 -18.53 -2.04 -39.20
CA ASP A 283 -18.88 -0.67 -38.82
C ASP A 283 -18.37 -0.39 -37.39
N LEU A 284 -17.23 0.29 -37.32
CA LEU A 284 -16.55 0.70 -36.09
C LEU A 284 -17.18 1.94 -35.43
N GLY A 285 -18.32 2.44 -35.95
CA GLY A 285 -18.96 3.68 -35.50
C GLY A 285 -19.55 3.65 -34.09
N ASN A 286 -19.72 2.48 -33.47
CA ASN A 286 -20.40 2.31 -32.18
C ASN A 286 -19.57 1.64 -31.08
N LEU A 287 -18.25 1.54 -31.23
CA LEU A 287 -17.39 1.09 -30.13
C LEU A 287 -17.24 2.19 -29.06
N PRO A 288 -17.27 1.85 -27.77
CA PRO A 288 -17.09 2.83 -26.69
C PRO A 288 -15.76 3.58 -26.89
N LEU A 289 -15.80 4.90 -26.67
CA LEU A 289 -14.72 5.88 -26.89
C LEU A 289 -13.32 5.52 -26.34
N GLN A 290 -13.19 4.46 -25.55
CA GLN A 290 -11.93 3.96 -25.00
C GLN A 290 -11.20 2.95 -25.90
N ALA A 291 -11.82 2.45 -26.99
CA ALA A 291 -11.16 1.59 -27.98
C ALA A 291 -10.55 2.36 -29.16
N GLN A 292 -10.78 3.67 -29.26
CA GLN A 292 -10.02 4.55 -30.15
C GLN A 292 -8.81 5.11 -29.39
N GLU A 293 -7.80 4.27 -29.20
CA GLU A 293 -6.47 4.73 -28.80
C GLU A 293 -5.87 5.51 -29.97
N LYS A 294 -6.28 6.78 -30.12
CA LYS A 294 -5.61 7.74 -30.98
C LYS A 294 -4.18 7.83 -30.46
N ARG A 295 -3.25 7.13 -31.13
CA ARG A 295 -1.81 7.35 -30.98
C ARG A 295 -1.60 8.86 -30.93
N ALA A 296 -1.10 9.35 -29.80
CA ALA A 296 -0.71 10.74 -29.71
C ALA A 296 0.26 11.02 -30.87
N PRO A 297 0.08 12.10 -31.64
CA PRO A 297 1.00 12.45 -32.70
C PRO A 297 2.42 12.51 -32.14
N GLN A 298 3.39 12.02 -32.91
CA GLN A 298 4.80 12.10 -32.55
C GLN A 298 5.24 13.57 -32.54
N LEU A 299 5.03 14.23 -31.40
CA LEU A 299 5.49 15.60 -31.16
C LEU A 299 7.01 15.59 -31.05
N SER A 300 7.64 16.51 -31.77
CA SER A 300 9.08 16.79 -31.64
C SER A 300 9.43 17.23 -30.21
N LEU A 301 10.70 17.10 -29.81
CA LEU A 301 11.15 17.56 -28.48
C LEU A 301 10.82 19.04 -28.24
N GLN A 302 10.87 19.86 -29.29
CA GLN A 302 10.59 21.30 -29.20
C GLN A 302 9.10 21.59 -29.05
N GLU A 303 8.21 20.85 -29.72
CA GLU A 303 6.76 20.96 -29.49
C GLU A 303 6.37 20.43 -28.11
N LEU A 304 7.08 19.43 -27.60
CA LEU A 304 6.89 18.91 -26.24
C LEU A 304 7.29 19.95 -25.19
N GLU A 305 8.42 20.63 -25.39
CA GLU A 305 8.88 21.74 -24.56
C GLU A 305 7.87 22.89 -24.58
N ASN A 306 7.42 23.31 -25.77
CA ASN A 306 6.40 24.35 -25.92
C ASN A 306 5.07 23.97 -25.26
N SER A 307 4.63 22.72 -25.39
CA SER A 307 3.43 22.20 -24.71
C SER A 307 3.60 22.17 -23.19
N LEU A 308 4.77 21.73 -22.70
CA LEU A 308 5.05 21.72 -21.26
C LEU A 308 5.06 23.15 -20.71
N GLN A 309 5.64 24.09 -21.44
CA GLN A 309 5.71 25.49 -21.05
C GLN A 309 4.33 26.15 -21.06
N ALA A 310 3.46 25.78 -22.00
CA ALA A 310 2.06 26.18 -22.02
C ALA A 310 1.30 25.62 -20.81
N ASP A 311 1.44 24.33 -20.50
CA ASP A 311 0.80 23.69 -19.34
C ASP A 311 1.27 24.33 -18.02
N ILE A 312 2.58 24.57 -17.88
CA ILE A 312 3.17 25.30 -16.76
C ILE A 312 2.60 26.71 -16.67
N GLY A 313 2.43 27.39 -17.81
CA GLY A 313 1.80 28.71 -17.90
C GLY A 313 0.39 28.71 -17.30
N THR A 314 -0.45 27.72 -17.65
CA THR A 314 -1.82 27.60 -17.12
C THR A 314 -1.88 27.28 -15.62
N LEU A 315 -0.86 26.58 -15.08
CA LEU A 315 -0.78 26.28 -13.65
C LEU A 315 -0.57 27.53 -12.81
N THR A 316 0.19 28.50 -13.34
CA THR A 316 0.46 29.78 -12.66
C THR A 316 -0.82 30.55 -12.35
N ASP A 317 -1.82 30.47 -13.23
CA ASP A 317 -3.04 31.26 -13.13
C ASP A 317 -3.95 30.80 -11.97
N LYS A 318 -3.99 29.49 -11.72
CA LYS A 318 -4.77 28.90 -10.62
C LYS A 318 -4.27 29.28 -9.22
N PHE A 319 -2.98 29.61 -9.09
CA PHE A 319 -2.37 29.97 -7.81
C PHE A 319 -2.09 31.47 -7.65
N SER A 320 -2.49 32.28 -8.63
CA SER A 320 -2.29 33.74 -8.63
C SER A 320 -2.90 34.43 -7.41
N TRP A 321 -4.10 34.00 -7.00
CA TRP A 321 -4.76 34.49 -5.78
C TRP A 321 -3.93 34.23 -4.52
N TYR A 322 -3.39 33.02 -4.35
CA TYR A 322 -2.63 32.66 -3.14
C TYR A 322 -1.30 33.40 -3.06
N THR A 323 -0.62 33.59 -4.20
CA THR A 323 0.59 34.40 -4.27
C THR A 323 0.31 35.88 -4.00
N MET A 324 -0.80 36.41 -4.51
CA MET A 324 -1.26 37.76 -4.17
C MET A 324 -1.59 37.89 -2.68
N PHE A 325 -2.29 36.92 -2.09
CA PHE A 325 -2.63 36.90 -0.67
C PHE A 325 -1.38 36.87 0.23
N ALA A 326 -0.38 36.05 -0.10
CA ALA A 326 0.89 36.01 0.63
C ALA A 326 1.62 37.37 0.60
N ARG A 327 1.65 38.04 -0.57
CA ARG A 327 2.21 39.39 -0.70
C ARG A 327 1.43 40.43 0.10
N ILE A 328 0.09 40.32 0.15
CA ILE A 328 -0.74 41.20 0.97
C ILE A 328 -0.43 41.02 2.46
N LEU A 329 -0.29 39.78 2.95
CA LEU A 329 0.10 39.52 4.34
C LEU A 329 1.48 40.09 4.67
N GLN A 330 2.44 39.96 3.75
CA GLN A 330 3.75 40.60 3.91
C GLN A 330 3.61 42.13 3.96
N GLY A 331 2.79 42.74 3.12
CA GLY A 331 2.48 44.18 3.19
C GLY A 331 1.85 44.60 4.52
N ILE A 332 0.85 43.86 5.02
CA ILE A 332 0.21 44.09 6.31
C ILE A 332 1.23 44.03 7.44
N SER A 333 2.23 43.15 7.36
CA SER A 333 3.26 43.04 8.39
C SER A 333 4.06 44.35 8.57
N PHE A 334 4.43 45.02 7.48
CA PHE A 334 5.12 46.31 7.53
C PHE A 334 4.21 47.42 8.05
N VAL A 335 2.94 47.44 7.61
CA VAL A 335 1.95 48.43 8.07
C VAL A 335 1.67 48.30 9.57
N ALA A 336 1.52 47.08 10.09
CA ALA A 336 1.28 46.82 11.50
C ALA A 336 2.44 47.28 12.40
N LEU A 337 3.68 47.02 11.97
CA LEU A 337 4.87 47.48 12.69
C LEU A 337 4.96 49.01 12.71
N LEU A 338 4.71 49.66 11.57
CA LEU A 338 4.76 51.11 11.43
C LEU A 338 3.66 51.80 12.24
N LEU A 339 2.42 51.29 12.19
CA LEU A 339 1.32 51.77 13.02
C LEU A 339 1.59 51.60 14.52
N GLY A 340 2.14 50.44 14.92
CA GLY A 340 2.55 50.21 16.31
C GLY A 340 3.58 51.24 16.79
N GLY A 341 4.55 51.59 15.94
CA GLY A 341 5.53 52.65 16.19
C GLY A 341 4.91 54.04 16.30
N ILE A 342 4.02 54.41 15.38
CA ILE A 342 3.31 55.71 15.39
C ILE A 342 2.47 55.85 16.66
N VAL A 343 1.69 54.83 17.02
CA VAL A 343 0.83 54.89 18.22
C VAL A 343 1.68 54.94 19.48
N ALA A 344 2.75 54.16 19.57
CA ALA A 344 3.69 54.23 20.70
C ALA A 344 4.31 55.63 20.85
N GLY A 345 4.72 56.25 19.73
CA GLY A 345 5.21 57.62 19.71
C GLY A 345 4.14 58.64 20.13
N ALA A 346 2.90 58.49 19.66
CA ALA A 346 1.80 59.36 20.04
C ALA A 346 1.46 59.26 21.54
N ILE A 347 1.46 58.05 22.11
CA ILE A 347 1.26 57.82 23.55
C ILE A 347 2.35 58.52 24.38
N TYR A 348 3.60 58.51 23.88
CA TYR A 348 4.73 59.09 24.59
C TYR A 348 4.83 60.62 24.45
N PHE A 349 4.66 61.16 23.24
CA PHE A 349 4.95 62.57 22.92
C PHE A 349 3.72 63.48 22.78
N VAL A 350 2.56 62.95 22.36
CA VAL A 350 1.44 63.78 21.85
C VAL A 350 0.35 64.01 22.89
N ARG A 351 0.38 63.38 24.08
CA ARG A 351 -0.52 63.75 25.18
C ARG A 351 0.09 64.90 26.01
N PRO A 352 -0.29 66.17 25.75
CA PRO A 352 0.05 67.24 26.68
C PRO A 352 -0.53 66.91 28.05
N ALA A 353 0.17 67.31 29.10
CA ALA A 353 -0.32 67.24 30.47
C ALA A 353 -1.48 68.22 30.63
N GLU A 354 -2.68 67.86 30.18
CA GLU A 354 -3.89 68.60 30.52
C GLU A 354 -4.37 68.21 31.92
N VAL A 355 -4.75 69.24 32.67
CA VAL A 355 -4.70 69.37 34.13
C VAL A 355 -5.84 68.65 34.87
N THR A 356 -6.22 67.45 34.42
CA THR A 356 -7.28 66.65 35.07
C THR A 356 -6.67 65.46 35.85
N PRO A 357 -7.29 65.04 36.97
CA PRO A 357 -6.61 64.33 38.06
C PRO A 357 -6.23 62.86 37.81
N GLU A 358 -6.39 62.33 36.59
CA GLU A 358 -5.99 60.96 36.21
C GLU A 358 -4.93 60.94 35.10
N THR A 359 -3.94 61.81 35.17
CA THR A 359 -2.80 61.73 34.25
C THR A 359 -1.95 60.51 34.55
N TRP A 360 -1.68 59.69 33.53
CA TRP A 360 -0.72 58.59 33.61
C TRP A 360 0.67 59.11 34.00
N THR A 361 1.32 58.45 34.96
CA THR A 361 2.70 58.71 35.35
C THR A 361 3.66 58.35 34.22
N ASP A 362 4.85 58.96 34.16
CA ASP A 362 5.86 58.66 33.12
C ASP A 362 6.17 57.15 32.99
N PRO A 363 6.29 56.37 34.10
CA PRO A 363 6.45 54.93 34.02
C PRO A 363 5.27 54.22 33.36
N GLN A 364 4.03 54.70 33.57
CA GLN A 364 2.83 54.15 32.94
C GLN A 364 2.83 54.46 31.44
N ARG A 365 3.13 55.70 31.04
CA ARG A 365 3.24 56.09 29.61
C ARG A 365 4.28 55.24 28.89
N MET A 366 5.46 55.06 29.50
CA MET A 366 6.52 54.22 28.95
C MET A 366 6.09 52.76 28.82
N ARG A 367 5.40 52.19 29.83
CA ARG A 367 4.87 50.83 29.77
C ARG A 367 3.84 50.64 28.66
N TYR A 368 2.88 51.56 28.50
CA TYR A 368 1.87 51.47 27.45
C TYR A 368 2.45 51.66 26.05
N ALA A 369 3.40 52.58 25.88
CA ALA A 369 4.12 52.75 24.61
C ALA A 369 4.90 51.47 24.24
N LEU A 370 5.61 50.87 25.21
CA LEU A 370 6.34 49.62 25.02
C LEU A 370 5.40 48.45 24.67
N LEU A 371 4.30 48.29 25.40
CA LEU A 371 3.30 47.24 25.13
C LEU A 371 2.70 47.38 23.72
N THR A 372 2.42 48.61 23.29
CA THR A 372 1.88 48.89 21.94
C THR A 372 2.89 48.53 20.86
N LEU A 373 4.16 48.87 21.05
CA LEU A 373 5.24 48.52 20.13
C LEU A 373 5.42 47.01 20.03
N ILE A 374 5.43 46.30 21.16
CA ILE A 374 5.53 44.84 21.21
C ILE A 374 4.34 44.19 20.50
N ALA A 375 3.12 44.67 20.73
CA ALA A 375 1.92 44.16 20.07
C ALA A 375 1.99 44.33 18.55
N GLY A 376 2.42 45.52 18.07
CA GLY A 376 2.63 45.76 16.64
C GLY A 376 3.69 44.84 16.03
N ALA A 377 4.81 44.61 16.74
CA ALA A 377 5.86 43.71 16.31
C ALA A 377 5.41 42.24 16.26
N LEU A 378 4.62 41.77 17.23
CA LEU A 378 4.07 40.40 17.24
C LEU A 378 3.10 40.16 16.09
N VAL A 379 2.18 41.10 15.83
CA VAL A 379 1.25 41.00 14.68
C VAL A 379 2.02 40.99 13.36
N SER A 380 3.05 41.83 13.24
CA SER A 380 3.95 41.85 12.08
C SER A 380 4.63 40.50 11.87
N LEU A 381 5.22 39.93 12.93
CA LEU A 381 5.90 38.64 12.88
C LEU A 381 4.95 37.51 12.47
N ILE A 382 3.75 37.45 13.03
CA ILE A 382 2.74 36.43 12.68
C ILE A 382 2.39 36.52 11.19
N CYS A 383 2.09 37.72 10.68
CA CYS A 383 1.76 37.92 9.27
C CYS A 383 2.91 37.49 8.34
N LEU A 384 4.16 37.79 8.72
CA LEU A 384 5.35 37.43 7.96
C LEU A 384 5.58 35.92 7.93
N ILE A 385 5.47 35.24 9.08
CA ILE A 385 5.58 33.77 9.16
C ILE A 385 4.48 33.10 8.33
N THR A 386 3.22 33.52 8.49
CA THR A 386 2.11 32.95 7.71
C THR A 386 2.28 33.18 6.22
N GLY A 387 2.67 34.38 5.79
CA GLY A 387 2.93 34.68 4.37
C GLY A 387 4.05 33.84 3.77
N ASN A 388 5.12 33.58 4.54
CA ASN A 388 6.24 32.73 4.11
C ASN A 388 5.85 31.26 4.04
N VAL A 389 5.10 30.73 5.02
CA VAL A 389 4.61 29.35 5.01
C VAL A 389 3.68 29.10 3.81
N ILE A 390 2.78 30.04 3.51
CA ILE A 390 1.92 29.95 2.32
C ILE A 390 2.77 29.94 1.05
N SER A 391 3.76 30.83 0.94
CA SER A 391 4.65 30.89 -0.23
C SER A 391 5.43 29.59 -0.43
N LEU A 392 5.97 29.02 0.65
CA LEU A 392 6.70 27.75 0.62
C LEU A 392 5.80 26.58 0.21
N ASN A 393 4.59 26.49 0.76
CA ASN A 393 3.64 25.43 0.38
C ASN A 393 3.24 25.50 -1.09
N LEU A 394 3.04 26.71 -1.64
CA LEU A 394 2.75 26.89 -3.06
C LEU A 394 3.92 26.46 -3.95
N GLU A 395 5.16 26.72 -3.52
CA GLU A 395 6.35 26.27 -4.23
C GLU A 395 6.49 24.75 -4.24
N ILE A 396 6.25 24.11 -3.09
CA ILE A 396 6.24 22.64 -2.98
C ILE A 396 5.17 22.03 -3.89
N GLU A 397 3.94 22.56 -3.86
CA GLU A 397 2.85 22.04 -4.70
C GLU A 397 3.16 22.23 -6.19
N ARG A 398 3.70 23.39 -6.58
CA ARG A 398 4.12 23.66 -7.96
C ARG A 398 5.20 22.69 -8.42
N ASN A 399 6.22 22.46 -7.59
CA ASN A 399 7.32 21.54 -7.91
C ASN A 399 6.82 20.08 -7.99
N THR A 400 5.91 19.69 -7.10
CA THR A 400 5.31 18.35 -7.10
C THR A 400 4.49 18.09 -8.36
N ARG A 401 3.62 19.04 -8.76
CA ARG A 401 2.83 18.91 -10.00
C ARG A 401 3.70 18.90 -11.25
N THR A 402 4.73 19.75 -11.29
CA THR A 402 5.68 19.77 -12.40
C THR A 402 6.40 18.43 -12.52
N THR A 403 6.84 17.86 -11.40
CA THR A 403 7.49 16.54 -11.37
C THR A 403 6.54 15.43 -11.81
N ALA A 404 5.28 15.46 -11.36
CA ALA A 404 4.27 14.48 -11.76
C ALA A 404 3.98 14.53 -13.27
N LEU A 405 3.87 15.73 -13.86
CA LEU A 405 3.69 15.91 -15.31
C LEU A 405 4.90 15.39 -16.11
N LEU A 406 6.12 15.67 -15.64
CA LEU A 406 7.34 15.14 -16.26
C LEU A 406 7.38 13.61 -16.19
N LEU A 407 7.05 13.02 -15.03
CA LEU A 407 7.04 11.56 -14.85
C LEU A 407 5.99 10.89 -15.74
N GLN A 408 4.78 11.45 -15.81
CA GLN A 408 3.71 10.94 -16.66
C GLN A 408 4.12 10.92 -18.15
N ARG A 409 4.78 11.98 -18.62
CA ARG A 409 5.26 12.08 -20.02
C ARG A 409 6.47 11.19 -20.30
N LEU A 410 7.36 10.98 -19.33
CA LEU A 410 8.44 10.00 -19.44
C LEU A 410 7.88 8.58 -19.57
N LEU A 411 6.90 8.22 -18.74
CA LEU A 411 6.24 6.92 -18.78
C LEU A 411 5.48 6.70 -20.10
N SER A 412 4.91 7.74 -20.71
CA SER A 412 4.26 7.61 -22.02
C SER A 412 5.23 7.43 -23.19
N ARG A 413 6.53 7.71 -23.02
CA ARG A 413 7.57 7.43 -24.03
C ARG A 413 8.18 6.03 -23.92
N LEU A 414 8.05 5.39 -22.76
CA LEU A 414 8.56 4.03 -22.53
C LEU A 414 7.58 2.95 -22.99
N LYS A 415 6.34 3.32 -23.33
CA LYS A 415 5.33 2.46 -23.96
C LYS A 415 5.32 2.72 -25.46
#